data_AF-A0ABD5W628-F1
#
_entry.id   AF-A0ABD5W628-F1
#
_cell.length_a   1.000
_cell.length_b   1.000
_cell.length_c   1.000
_cell.angle_alpha   90.00
_cell.angle_beta   90.00
_cell.angle_gamma   90.00
#
_symmetry.space_group_name_H-M   'P 1'
#
loop_
_entity.id
_entity.type
_entity.pdbx_description
1 polymer ?
#
loop_
_entity_poly.entity_id
_entity_poly.type
_entity_poly.pdbx_seq_one_letter_code
_entity_poly.pdbx_strand_id
1 'polypeptide(L)'
;MPDGFTTEAYVDLLDAAESAGYAFLTVAEYLRTAPDDRPARYLILRHDVDRKAGNAGRMARIEADRGVAATYYVRTSTFDPGFVRSLESLGHEVGYHYEDFVRANGDTTEAHERFARNLGMFRRYCDVETVCMHGNPLSPHDNRDMWAGDDAVAFEEYDLLGEAYLSMDFVEVTYFSDTGRTWRDGALKIKDHTVGDSEKAVSADTTADLAALLRTGAFDRGCLLVHPERWADSVPELLVERTKDHAINTVKRGLRLVRPTTTSTTT
;
A
#
# COMPACT_ATOMS: atom_id res chain seq x y z
N MET A 1 -1.90 -12.62 22.96
CA MET A 1 -0.56 -12.01 22.93
C MET A 1 -0.72 -10.67 22.26
N PRO A 2 -0.29 -9.54 22.84
CA PRO A 2 -0.75 -8.21 22.41
C PRO A 2 -0.42 -8.04 20.92
N ASP A 3 -1.46 -7.70 20.16
CA ASP A 3 -1.65 -8.04 18.74
C ASP A 3 -0.73 -7.30 17.73
N GLY A 4 0.53 -7.01 18.04
CA GLY A 4 1.60 -6.61 17.09
C GLY A 4 1.44 -5.30 16.30
N PHE A 5 0.24 -4.73 16.19
CA PHE A 5 -0.08 -3.54 15.41
C PHE A 5 -0.30 -2.33 16.34
N THR A 6 0.75 -1.99 17.08
CA THR A 6 0.80 -0.78 17.94
C THR A 6 1.90 0.15 17.47
N THR A 7 1.81 1.42 17.85
CA THR A 7 2.83 2.42 17.53
C THR A 7 4.23 2.01 17.99
N GLU A 8 4.36 1.37 19.16
CA GLU A 8 5.65 0.86 19.65
C GLU A 8 6.20 -0.26 18.77
N ALA A 9 5.34 -1.17 18.30
CA ALA A 9 5.75 -2.24 17.40
C ALA A 9 6.15 -1.70 16.01
N TYR A 10 5.51 -0.62 15.56
CA TYR A 10 5.88 0.05 14.32
C TYR A 10 7.25 0.73 14.45
N VAL A 11 7.48 1.41 15.58
CA VAL A 11 8.79 1.98 15.91
C VAL A 11 9.87 0.90 15.94
N ASP A 12 9.63 -0.22 16.62
CA ASP A 12 10.59 -1.34 16.69
C ASP A 12 10.92 -1.90 15.29
N LEU A 13 9.94 -1.90 14.38
CA LEU A 13 10.12 -2.33 13.00
C LEU A 13 11.03 -1.38 12.22
N LEU A 14 10.84 -0.06 12.36
CA LEU A 14 11.70 0.95 11.73
C LEU A 14 13.13 0.87 12.28
N ASP A 15 13.26 0.85 13.60
CA ASP A 15 14.56 0.80 14.28
C ASP A 15 15.32 -0.50 13.94
N ALA A 16 14.61 -1.62 13.74
CA ALA A 16 15.18 -2.89 13.30
C ALA A 16 15.75 -2.82 11.87
N ALA A 17 15.03 -2.19 10.93
CA ALA A 17 15.50 -2.00 9.56
C ALA A 17 16.71 -1.05 9.51
N GLU A 18 16.63 0.08 10.21
CA GLU A 18 17.73 1.06 10.28
C GLU A 18 19.00 0.43 10.87
N SER A 19 18.88 -0.27 12.01
CA SER A 19 20.01 -0.93 12.68
C SER A 19 20.64 -2.04 11.82
N ALA A 20 19.88 -2.64 10.91
CA ALA A 20 20.34 -3.65 9.96
C ALA A 20 20.88 -3.05 8.64
N GLY A 21 20.89 -1.71 8.51
CA GLY A 21 21.48 -1.01 7.37
C GLY A 21 20.59 -0.95 6.12
N TYR A 22 19.26 -1.04 6.29
CA TYR A 22 18.33 -0.81 5.18
C TYR A 22 18.19 0.69 4.91
N ALA A 23 18.29 1.08 3.65
CA ALA A 23 17.82 2.39 3.21
C ALA A 23 16.30 2.38 3.09
N PHE A 24 15.64 3.46 3.51
CA PHE A 24 14.20 3.62 3.28
C PHE A 24 13.98 4.35 1.96
N LEU A 25 13.04 3.85 1.16
CA LEU A 25 12.68 4.44 -0.13
C LEU A 25 11.18 4.71 -0.18
N THR A 26 10.81 5.83 -0.77
CA THR A 26 9.49 6.05 -1.35
C THR A 26 9.33 5.24 -2.64
N VAL A 27 8.09 5.05 -3.10
CA VAL A 27 7.80 4.41 -4.38
C VAL A 27 8.35 5.27 -5.53
N ALA A 28 8.20 6.60 -5.49
CA ALA A 28 8.78 7.48 -6.50
C ALA A 28 10.32 7.34 -6.58
N GLU A 29 11.02 7.30 -5.45
CA GLU A 29 12.48 7.09 -5.44
C GLU A 29 12.86 5.72 -6.03
N TYR A 30 12.13 4.67 -5.68
CA TYR A 30 12.36 3.34 -6.25
C TYR A 30 12.17 3.32 -7.77
N LEU A 31 11.11 3.93 -8.29
CA LEU A 31 10.80 3.95 -9.72
C LEU A 31 11.76 4.85 -10.51
N ARG A 32 12.23 5.95 -9.90
CA ARG A 32 13.17 6.89 -10.54
C ARG A 32 14.61 6.36 -10.56
N THR A 33 14.98 5.57 -9.56
CA THR A 33 16.35 5.06 -9.42
C THR A 33 16.53 3.80 -10.27
N ALA A 34 17.49 3.83 -11.19
CA ALA A 34 17.85 2.67 -11.99
C ALA A 34 18.24 1.48 -11.09
N PRO A 35 17.92 0.23 -11.47
CA PRO A 35 18.17 -0.94 -10.62
C PRO A 35 19.60 -1.05 -10.07
N ASP A 36 20.61 -0.74 -10.89
CA ASP A 36 22.04 -0.81 -10.52
C ASP A 36 22.48 0.29 -9.55
N ASP A 37 21.73 1.39 -9.46
CA ASP A 37 22.02 2.53 -8.58
C ASP A 37 21.27 2.46 -7.24
N ARG A 38 20.41 1.44 -7.06
CA ARG A 38 19.66 1.25 -5.81
C ARG A 38 20.58 0.75 -4.68
N PRO A 39 20.27 1.08 -3.41
CA PRO A 39 20.99 0.53 -2.27
C PRO A 39 20.99 -1.01 -2.28
N ALA A 40 22.06 -1.62 -1.77
CA ALA A 40 22.12 -3.08 -1.67
C ALA A 40 21.03 -3.67 -0.77
N ARG A 41 20.66 -2.94 0.30
CA ARG A 41 19.53 -3.25 1.17
C ARG A 41 18.58 -2.07 1.24
N TYR A 42 17.29 -2.28 0.96
CA TYR A 42 16.29 -1.25 1.07
C TYR A 42 14.92 -1.77 1.47
N LEU A 43 14.14 -0.87 2.06
CA LEU A 43 12.76 -1.07 2.45
C LEU A 43 11.90 0.05 1.87
N ILE A 44 11.00 -0.31 0.96
CA ILE A 44 9.98 0.61 0.45
C ILE A 44 8.85 0.66 1.46
N LEU A 45 8.52 1.84 1.96
CA LEU A 45 7.40 2.04 2.88
C LEU A 45 6.22 2.66 2.15
N ARG A 46 5.14 1.89 2.05
CA ARG A 46 3.89 2.30 1.43
C ARG A 46 2.76 2.30 2.47
N HIS A 47 2.00 3.38 2.50
CA HIS A 47 0.84 3.55 3.35
C HIS A 47 -0.43 3.79 2.54
N ASP A 48 -1.45 2.97 2.75
CA ASP A 48 -2.78 3.22 2.19
C ASP A 48 -3.64 3.96 3.21
N VAL A 49 -3.92 5.25 2.95
CA VAL A 49 -4.72 6.11 3.84
C VAL A 49 -6.20 5.93 3.55
N ASP A 50 -6.74 4.76 3.91
CA ASP A 50 -8.11 4.38 3.63
C ASP A 50 -9.14 5.11 4.49
N ARG A 51 -8.79 5.27 5.77
CA ARG A 51 -9.60 5.86 6.85
C ARG A 51 -8.68 6.55 7.85
N LYS A 52 -9.26 7.34 8.77
CA LYS A 52 -8.55 7.97 9.90
C LYS A 52 -7.23 8.67 9.51
N ALA A 53 -7.30 9.71 8.69
CA ALA A 53 -6.13 10.51 8.29
C ALA A 53 -5.27 10.99 9.48
N GLY A 54 -5.87 11.20 10.66
CA GLY A 54 -5.13 11.52 11.88
C GLY A 54 -4.12 10.44 12.31
N ASN A 55 -4.39 9.16 12.09
CA ASN A 55 -3.43 8.08 12.40
C ASN A 55 -2.26 8.11 11.41
N ALA A 56 -2.56 8.29 10.12
CA ALA A 56 -1.53 8.48 9.09
C ALA A 56 -0.63 9.68 9.39
N GLY A 57 -1.19 10.82 9.82
CA GLY A 57 -0.38 11.99 10.19
C GLY A 57 0.53 11.78 11.41
N ARG A 58 0.12 10.93 12.37
CA ARG A 58 0.99 10.55 13.50
C ARG A 58 2.11 9.61 13.05
N MET A 59 1.79 8.62 12.23
CA MET A 59 2.77 7.71 11.64
C MET A 59 3.82 8.47 10.83
N ALA A 60 3.39 9.41 9.99
CA ALA A 60 4.27 10.28 9.22
C ALA A 60 5.24 11.06 10.12
N ARG A 61 4.75 11.61 11.24
CA ARG A 61 5.64 12.29 12.19
C ARG A 61 6.69 11.35 12.79
N ILE A 62 6.31 10.14 13.16
CA ILE A 62 7.22 9.13 13.74
C ILE A 62 8.32 8.74 12.75
N GLU A 63 7.96 8.60 11.47
CA GLU A 63 8.91 8.34 10.38
C GLU A 63 9.84 9.54 10.16
N ALA A 64 9.29 10.74 10.04
CA ALA A 64 10.08 11.96 9.84
C ALA A 64 11.04 12.25 11.01
N ASP A 65 10.62 11.99 12.25
CA ASP A 65 11.46 12.11 13.46
C ASP A 65 12.66 11.15 13.44
N ARG A 66 12.60 10.09 12.60
CA ARG A 66 13.69 9.12 12.33
C ARG A 66 14.40 9.37 11.00
N GLY A 67 14.08 10.43 10.27
CA GLY A 67 14.63 10.69 8.94
C GLY A 67 14.18 9.67 7.89
N VAL A 68 13.04 9.01 8.10
CA VAL A 68 12.47 8.01 7.19
C VAL A 68 11.47 8.67 6.25
N ALA A 69 11.70 8.54 4.95
CA ALA A 69 10.71 8.89 3.92
C ALA A 69 9.85 7.66 3.57
N ALA A 70 8.58 7.91 3.26
CA ALA A 70 7.58 6.89 2.94
C ALA A 70 6.55 7.46 1.97
N THR A 71 5.78 6.59 1.33
CA THR A 71 4.72 6.97 0.39
C THR A 71 3.35 6.83 1.03
N TYR A 72 2.55 7.89 0.99
CA TYR A 72 1.18 7.90 1.48
C TYR A 72 0.20 8.01 0.30
N TYR A 73 -0.45 6.90 -0.04
CA TYR A 73 -1.53 6.88 -1.02
C TYR A 73 -2.83 7.33 -0.35
N VAL A 74 -3.34 8.50 -0.74
CA VAL A 74 -4.52 9.13 -0.15
C VAL A 74 -5.72 9.00 -1.09
N ARG A 75 -6.87 8.58 -0.55
CA ARG A 75 -8.13 8.47 -1.30
C ARG A 75 -8.80 9.83 -1.39
N THR A 76 -9.66 10.03 -2.39
CA THR A 76 -10.53 11.22 -2.45
C THR A 76 -11.41 11.38 -1.20
N SER A 77 -11.78 10.28 -0.54
CA SER A 77 -12.58 10.30 0.71
C SER A 77 -11.79 10.68 1.97
N THR A 78 -10.48 10.56 1.95
CA THR A 78 -9.57 10.92 3.06
C THR A 78 -8.69 12.12 2.73
N PHE A 79 -8.87 12.68 1.54
CA PHE A 79 -8.18 13.86 1.07
C PHE A 79 -8.58 15.09 1.89
N ASP A 80 -7.56 15.76 2.43
CA ASP A 80 -7.65 17.09 3.01
C ASP A 80 -6.42 17.89 2.55
N PRO A 81 -6.58 19.11 2.01
CA PRO A 81 -5.46 19.92 1.54
C PRO A 81 -4.38 20.19 2.60
N GLY A 82 -4.79 20.38 3.87
CA GLY A 82 -3.86 20.60 4.97
C GLY A 82 -3.07 19.34 5.30
N PHE A 83 -3.74 18.19 5.30
CA PHE A 83 -3.15 16.89 5.52
C PHE A 83 -2.09 16.54 4.47
N VAL A 84 -2.41 16.60 3.18
CA VAL A 84 -1.44 16.24 2.12
C VAL A 84 -0.21 17.16 2.12
N ARG A 85 -0.41 18.47 2.31
CA ARG A 85 0.73 19.41 2.48
C ARG A 85 1.57 19.09 3.71
N SER A 86 0.94 18.62 4.78
CA SER A 86 1.67 18.25 5.99
C SER A 86 2.56 17.03 5.77
N LEU A 87 2.12 16.05 4.96
CA LEU A 87 2.92 14.89 4.59
C LEU A 87 4.15 15.30 3.78
N GLU A 88 3.98 16.12 2.74
CA GLU A 88 5.12 16.63 1.96
C GLU A 88 6.08 17.46 2.81
N SER A 89 5.57 18.30 3.71
CA SER A 89 6.41 19.12 4.60
C SER A 89 7.25 18.29 5.57
N LEU A 90 6.85 17.04 5.81
CA LEU A 90 7.59 16.05 6.60
C LEU A 90 8.58 15.24 5.76
N GLY A 91 8.61 15.43 4.44
CA GLY A 91 9.50 14.73 3.52
C GLY A 91 8.93 13.44 2.93
N HIS A 92 7.62 13.19 3.06
CA HIS A 92 6.97 12.02 2.50
C HIS A 92 6.48 12.26 1.08
N GLU A 93 6.41 11.19 0.29
CA GLU A 93 5.71 11.19 -0.99
C GLU A 93 4.20 11.12 -0.74
N VAL A 94 3.42 11.93 -1.47
CA VAL A 94 1.97 11.80 -1.55
C VAL A 94 1.58 11.19 -2.90
N GLY A 95 0.81 10.10 -2.86
CA GLY A 95 0.28 9.44 -4.04
C GLY A 95 -1.24 9.47 -4.07
N TYR A 96 -1.83 9.30 -5.27
CA TYR A 96 -3.29 9.17 -5.39
C TYR A 96 -3.72 7.71 -5.24
N HIS A 97 -4.50 7.42 -4.19
CA HIS A 97 -5.12 6.10 -3.98
C HIS A 97 -6.46 6.01 -4.73
N TYR A 98 -6.42 5.55 -5.97
CA TYR A 98 -7.54 5.72 -6.89
C TYR A 98 -8.54 4.57 -6.83
N GLU A 99 -9.79 4.86 -7.19
CA GLU A 99 -10.87 3.87 -7.25
C GLU A 99 -11.81 4.11 -8.45
N ASP A 100 -11.32 4.84 -9.45
CA ASP A 100 -12.14 5.43 -10.50
C ASP A 100 -12.79 4.39 -11.41
N PHE A 101 -12.11 3.29 -11.73
CA PHE A 101 -12.66 2.21 -12.55
C PHE A 101 -13.85 1.52 -11.90
N VAL A 102 -13.73 1.19 -10.61
CA VAL A 102 -14.84 0.64 -9.82
C VAL A 102 -15.99 1.66 -9.74
N ARG A 103 -15.69 2.96 -9.61
CA ARG A 103 -16.70 4.02 -9.57
C ARG A 103 -17.39 4.27 -10.91
N ALA A 104 -16.69 4.03 -12.01
CA ALA A 104 -17.19 4.05 -13.38
C ALA A 104 -17.84 2.71 -13.80
N ASN A 105 -18.02 1.77 -12.87
CA ASN A 105 -18.59 0.46 -13.13
C ASN A 105 -17.91 -0.29 -14.30
N GLY A 106 -16.60 -0.16 -14.43
CA GLY A 106 -15.79 -0.82 -15.44
C GLY A 106 -15.76 -0.13 -16.80
N ASP A 107 -16.29 1.08 -16.92
CA ASP A 107 -16.11 1.91 -18.12
C ASP A 107 -14.74 2.60 -18.08
N THR A 108 -13.84 2.19 -18.97
CA THR A 108 -12.45 2.72 -19.03
C THR A 108 -12.40 4.20 -19.37
N THR A 109 -13.26 4.69 -20.27
CA THR A 109 -13.27 6.10 -20.68
C THR A 109 -13.73 6.97 -19.52
N GLU A 110 -14.86 6.63 -18.89
CA GLU A 110 -15.35 7.34 -17.71
C GLU A 110 -14.33 7.27 -16.56
N ALA A 111 -13.69 6.11 -16.35
CA ALA A 111 -12.66 5.95 -15.33
C ALA A 111 -11.50 6.95 -15.51
N HIS A 112 -10.97 7.09 -16.73
CA HIS A 112 -9.88 8.03 -17.03
C HIS A 112 -10.30 9.49 -16.90
N GLU A 113 -11.52 9.86 -17.34
CA GLU A 113 -12.04 11.21 -17.13
C GLU A 113 -12.15 11.57 -15.63
N ARG A 114 -12.62 10.61 -14.82
CA ARG A 114 -12.73 10.78 -13.37
C ARG A 114 -11.36 10.85 -12.71
N PHE A 115 -10.45 9.96 -13.09
CA PHE A 115 -9.08 9.90 -12.60
C PHE A 115 -8.34 11.21 -12.89
N ALA A 116 -8.37 11.71 -14.13
CA ALA A 116 -7.73 12.95 -14.53
C ALA A 116 -8.21 14.15 -13.69
N ARG A 117 -9.53 14.24 -13.48
CA ARG A 117 -10.13 15.30 -12.64
C ARG A 117 -9.69 15.19 -11.19
N ASN A 118 -9.65 13.99 -10.62
CA ASN A 118 -9.24 13.77 -9.23
C ASN A 118 -7.75 14.02 -9.05
N LEU A 119 -6.89 13.49 -9.93
CA LEU A 119 -5.45 13.75 -9.94
C LEU A 119 -5.15 15.25 -10.04
N GLY A 120 -5.84 15.96 -10.94
CA GLY A 120 -5.74 17.41 -11.06
C GLY A 120 -6.23 18.18 -9.82
N MET A 121 -7.09 17.59 -8.99
CA MET A 121 -7.50 18.15 -7.70
C MET A 121 -6.39 17.97 -6.65
N PHE A 122 -5.78 16.79 -6.56
CA PHE A 122 -4.63 16.54 -5.68
C PHE A 122 -3.46 17.48 -6.01
N ARG A 123 -3.11 17.58 -7.29
CA ARG A 123 -2.01 18.42 -7.81
C ARG A 123 -2.16 19.92 -7.60
N ARG A 124 -3.30 20.39 -7.06
CA ARG A 124 -3.44 21.78 -6.58
C ARG A 124 -2.76 22.01 -5.24
N TYR A 125 -2.43 20.95 -4.51
CA TYR A 125 -2.02 21.03 -3.11
C TYR A 125 -0.78 20.22 -2.75
N CYS A 126 -0.40 19.24 -3.58
CA CYS A 126 0.81 18.44 -3.43
C CYS A 126 1.28 17.93 -4.79
N ASP A 127 2.54 17.55 -4.90
CA ASP A 127 3.06 16.80 -6.03
C ASP A 127 2.54 15.36 -5.97
N VAL A 128 2.16 14.81 -7.12
CA VAL A 128 1.72 13.43 -7.26
C VAL A 128 2.40 12.82 -8.48
N GLU A 129 3.38 11.97 -8.23
CA GLU A 129 4.19 11.30 -9.25
C GLU A 129 3.89 9.80 -9.37
N THR A 130 3.32 9.19 -8.32
CA THR A 130 2.88 7.79 -8.36
C THR A 130 1.44 7.66 -7.88
N VAL A 131 0.80 6.56 -8.29
CA VAL A 131 -0.56 6.23 -7.90
C VAL A 131 -0.66 4.78 -7.41
N CYS A 132 -1.74 4.46 -6.72
CA CYS A 132 -1.99 3.09 -6.31
C CYS A 132 -3.48 2.77 -6.29
N MET A 133 -3.87 1.59 -6.78
CA MET A 133 -5.27 1.20 -6.72
C MET A 133 -5.76 0.94 -5.30
N HIS A 134 -6.94 1.44 -4.98
CA HIS A 134 -7.68 0.99 -3.81
C HIS A 134 -8.45 -0.29 -4.12
N GLY A 135 -8.20 -1.34 -3.33
CA GLY A 135 -8.86 -2.64 -3.50
C GLY A 135 -10.29 -2.66 -2.97
N ASN A 136 -11.29 -2.86 -3.83
CA ASN A 136 -12.69 -3.05 -3.40
C ASN A 136 -13.12 -4.53 -3.53
N PRO A 137 -13.19 -5.31 -2.44
CA PRO A 137 -13.55 -6.73 -2.48
C PRO A 137 -15.03 -7.00 -2.82
N LEU A 138 -15.89 -5.99 -2.68
CA LEU A 138 -17.33 -6.09 -2.98
C LEU A 138 -17.64 -5.83 -4.46
N SER A 139 -16.70 -5.26 -5.21
CA SER A 139 -16.85 -4.99 -6.64
C SER A 139 -16.37 -6.19 -7.48
N PRO A 140 -17.05 -6.50 -8.60
CA PRO A 140 -16.51 -7.42 -9.60
C PRO A 140 -15.29 -6.85 -10.33
N HIS A 141 -15.17 -5.52 -10.41
CA HIS A 141 -14.11 -4.82 -11.13
C HIS A 141 -12.82 -4.68 -10.30
N ASP A 142 -11.65 -4.77 -10.93
CA ASP A 142 -10.35 -4.43 -10.35
C ASP A 142 -9.90 -3.06 -10.86
N ASN A 143 -9.47 -2.17 -9.95
CA ASN A 143 -9.12 -0.82 -10.35
C ASN A 143 -7.88 -0.78 -11.26
N ARG A 144 -7.04 -1.81 -11.28
CA ARG A 144 -5.92 -1.89 -12.24
C ARG A 144 -6.37 -2.06 -13.68
N ASP A 145 -7.57 -2.58 -13.89
CA ASP A 145 -8.06 -2.91 -15.24
C ASP A 145 -8.22 -1.66 -16.12
N MET A 146 -8.35 -0.44 -15.54
CA MET A 146 -8.38 0.79 -16.33
C MET A 146 -7.07 1.09 -17.08
N TRP A 147 -5.96 0.46 -16.68
CA TRP A 147 -4.66 0.58 -17.34
C TRP A 147 -4.45 -0.48 -18.42
N ALA A 148 -5.46 -1.32 -18.69
CA ALA A 148 -5.40 -2.38 -19.69
C ALA A 148 -6.44 -2.18 -20.80
N GLY A 149 -6.10 -2.61 -22.02
CA GLY A 149 -6.99 -2.58 -23.19
C GLY A 149 -6.79 -1.36 -24.09
N ASP A 150 -7.57 -1.31 -25.17
CA ASP A 150 -7.40 -0.35 -26.26
C ASP A 150 -7.69 1.11 -25.86
N ASP A 151 -8.59 1.30 -24.88
CA ASP A 151 -8.97 2.62 -24.36
C ASP A 151 -8.14 3.06 -23.14
N ALA A 152 -7.11 2.29 -22.76
CA ALA A 152 -6.26 2.62 -21.63
C ALA A 152 -5.34 3.80 -21.98
N VAL A 153 -5.22 4.74 -21.04
CA VAL A 153 -4.28 5.86 -21.11
C VAL A 153 -3.02 5.49 -20.33
N ALA A 154 -1.85 5.67 -20.93
CA ALA A 154 -0.57 5.36 -20.30
C ALA A 154 -0.26 6.31 -19.11
N PHE A 155 0.60 5.88 -18.19
CA PHE A 155 0.97 6.68 -17.02
C PHE A 155 1.65 8.00 -17.41
N GLU A 156 2.45 7.97 -18.47
CA GLU A 156 3.21 9.10 -18.99
C GLU A 156 2.30 10.23 -19.50
N GLU A 157 1.12 9.90 -20.02
CA GLU A 157 0.11 10.88 -20.44
C GLU A 157 -0.49 11.65 -19.25
N TYR A 158 -0.30 11.13 -18.03
CA TYR A 158 -0.64 11.79 -16.77
C TYR A 158 0.57 12.38 -16.06
N ASP A 159 1.77 12.39 -16.66
CA ASP A 159 3.03 12.74 -15.99
C ASP A 159 3.25 11.91 -14.71
N LEU A 160 2.95 10.61 -14.74
CA LEU A 160 3.17 9.68 -13.64
C LEU A 160 4.35 8.75 -13.93
N LEU A 161 5.14 8.46 -12.90
CA LEU A 161 6.23 7.46 -12.95
C LEU A 161 5.69 6.03 -13.01
N GLY A 162 4.50 5.80 -12.45
CA GLY A 162 3.87 4.48 -12.46
C GLY A 162 2.82 4.26 -11.37
N GLU A 163 2.34 3.03 -11.30
CA GLU A 163 1.40 2.53 -10.31
C GLU A 163 2.05 1.47 -9.42
N ALA A 164 1.83 1.54 -8.11
CA ALA A 164 2.60 0.74 -7.14
C ALA A 164 2.56 -0.78 -7.38
N TYR A 165 1.43 -1.37 -7.80
CA TYR A 165 1.34 -2.80 -8.08
C TYR A 165 1.83 -3.17 -9.48
N LEU A 166 1.69 -2.28 -10.46
CA LEU A 166 1.98 -2.54 -11.87
C LEU A 166 3.42 -2.18 -12.29
N SER A 167 4.07 -1.26 -11.57
CA SER A 167 5.37 -0.70 -11.95
C SER A 167 6.54 -1.16 -11.07
N MET A 168 6.27 -1.79 -9.91
CA MET A 168 7.32 -2.36 -9.06
C MET A 168 7.64 -3.82 -9.41
N ASP A 169 8.92 -4.19 -9.32
CA ASP A 169 9.37 -5.56 -9.55
C ASP A 169 9.30 -6.39 -8.26
N PHE A 170 8.21 -7.11 -8.09
CA PHE A 170 7.99 -8.00 -6.95
C PHE A 170 8.56 -9.42 -7.14
N VAL A 171 9.26 -9.69 -8.25
CA VAL A 171 10.14 -10.86 -8.35
C VAL A 171 11.34 -10.65 -7.43
N GLU A 172 11.91 -9.45 -7.44
CA GLU A 172 13.09 -9.10 -6.64
C GLU A 172 12.76 -8.48 -5.28
N VAL A 173 11.62 -7.80 -5.16
CA VAL A 173 11.22 -7.10 -3.94
C VAL A 173 10.27 -7.96 -3.12
N THR A 174 10.70 -8.35 -1.92
CA THR A 174 9.86 -9.12 -0.99
C THR A 174 8.73 -8.24 -0.46
N TYR A 175 7.50 -8.53 -0.88
CA TYR A 175 6.33 -7.78 -0.43
C TYR A 175 5.88 -8.23 0.96
N PHE A 176 5.39 -7.31 1.80
CA PHE A 176 4.68 -7.63 3.02
C PHE A 176 3.52 -6.66 3.17
N SER A 177 2.37 -7.15 3.62
CA SER A 177 1.18 -6.31 3.79
C SER A 177 0.50 -6.68 5.09
N ASP A 178 0.12 -5.66 5.87
CA ASP A 178 -0.65 -5.81 7.12
C ASP A 178 -2.15 -6.13 6.88
N THR A 179 -2.56 -6.35 5.62
CA THR A 179 -3.91 -6.77 5.26
C THR A 179 -4.35 -7.99 6.05
N GLY A 180 -5.34 -7.78 6.92
CA GLY A 180 -5.90 -8.80 7.80
C GLY A 180 -5.24 -8.89 9.18
N ARG A 181 -4.42 -7.91 9.58
CA ARG A 181 -3.61 -7.93 10.82
C ARG A 181 -2.68 -9.13 10.89
N THR A 182 -1.99 -9.38 9.81
CA THR A 182 -0.90 -10.37 9.73
C THR A 182 0.01 -9.94 8.59
N TRP A 183 1.26 -10.36 8.64
CA TRP A 183 2.19 -10.18 7.53
C TRP A 183 2.22 -11.39 6.59
N ARG A 184 1.56 -12.50 6.96
CA ARG A 184 1.50 -13.72 6.14
C ARG A 184 0.80 -13.46 4.83
N ASP A 185 1.26 -14.14 3.80
CA ASP A 185 0.44 -14.35 2.63
C ASP A 185 -0.67 -15.33 2.98
N GLY A 186 -1.83 -15.07 2.42
CA GLY A 186 -2.99 -15.79 2.82
C GLY A 186 -4.12 -15.54 1.87
N ALA A 187 -5.03 -16.50 1.86
CA ALA A 187 -6.16 -16.51 0.98
C ALA A 187 -6.81 -15.12 0.91
N LEU A 188 -7.02 -14.46 2.06
CA LEU A 188 -7.72 -13.16 2.27
C LEU A 188 -7.22 -11.94 1.46
N LYS A 189 -6.02 -12.01 0.88
CA LYS A 189 -5.36 -10.97 0.07
C LYS A 189 -5.79 -11.00 -1.41
N ILE A 190 -7.11 -11.07 -1.68
CA ILE A 190 -7.73 -11.32 -3.02
C ILE A 190 -7.23 -10.39 -4.12
N LYS A 191 -6.93 -9.13 -3.78
CA LYS A 191 -6.52 -8.10 -4.73
C LYS A 191 -5.10 -7.61 -4.50
N ASP A 192 -4.44 -8.12 -3.46
CA ASP A 192 -3.02 -7.87 -3.19
C ASP A 192 -2.20 -8.92 -3.96
N HIS A 193 -2.34 -8.95 -5.28
CA HIS A 193 -1.52 -9.80 -6.16
C HIS A 193 -0.62 -8.88 -6.97
N THR A 194 0.68 -9.00 -6.73
CA THR A 194 1.72 -8.29 -7.46
C THR A 194 1.94 -8.96 -8.82
N VAL A 195 2.38 -8.20 -9.82
CA VAL A 195 2.82 -8.79 -11.09
C VAL A 195 4.18 -9.47 -10.82
N GLY A 196 4.32 -10.76 -11.19
CA GLY A 196 5.56 -11.51 -11.02
C GLY A 196 5.77 -12.22 -9.67
N ASP A 197 4.70 -12.43 -8.89
CA ASP A 197 4.75 -13.07 -7.56
C ASP A 197 5.59 -14.37 -7.57
N SER A 198 6.79 -14.31 -7.01
CA SER A 198 7.62 -15.48 -6.72
C SER A 198 7.28 -15.99 -5.32
N GLU A 199 7.38 -17.31 -5.07
CA GLU A 199 7.16 -17.83 -3.72
C GLU A 199 8.08 -17.10 -2.73
N LYS A 200 7.49 -16.39 -1.76
CA LYS A 200 8.29 -15.68 -0.75
C LYS A 200 9.18 -16.66 -0.01
N ALA A 201 10.49 -16.41 -0.07
CA ALA A 201 11.48 -17.20 0.66
C ALA A 201 11.33 -17.06 2.18
N VAL A 202 10.70 -15.99 2.65
CA VAL A 202 10.51 -15.67 4.07
C VAL A 202 9.07 -15.24 4.35
N SER A 203 8.58 -15.54 5.55
CA SER A 203 7.24 -15.16 6.00
C SER A 203 7.29 -14.69 7.46
N ALA A 204 6.51 -13.66 7.76
CA ALA A 204 6.27 -13.17 9.12
C ALA A 204 4.79 -13.33 9.47
N ASP A 205 4.47 -13.67 10.73
CA ASP A 205 3.08 -13.68 11.20
C ASP A 205 2.76 -12.37 11.91
N THR A 206 3.64 -11.98 12.82
CA THR A 206 3.51 -10.80 13.67
C THR A 206 4.53 -9.73 13.28
N THR A 207 4.31 -8.49 13.70
CA THR A 207 5.27 -7.39 13.52
C THR A 207 6.62 -7.69 14.18
N ALA A 208 6.61 -8.40 15.31
CA ALA A 208 7.84 -8.83 15.97
C ALA A 208 8.63 -9.85 15.12
N ASP A 209 7.93 -10.77 14.43
CA ASP A 209 8.59 -11.70 13.50
C ASP A 209 9.21 -10.94 12.33
N LEU A 210 8.49 -9.95 11.76
CA LEU A 210 9.01 -9.13 10.67
C LEU A 210 10.23 -8.31 11.10
N ALA A 211 10.19 -7.69 12.28
CA ALA A 211 11.34 -7.00 12.87
C ALA A 211 12.53 -7.96 13.08
N ALA A 212 12.28 -9.20 13.50
CA ALA A 212 13.34 -10.21 13.62
C ALA A 212 13.96 -10.58 12.26
N LEU A 213 13.15 -10.73 11.19
CA LEU A 213 13.66 -10.97 9.84
C LEU A 213 14.53 -9.83 9.32
N LEU A 214 14.17 -8.57 9.61
CA LEU A 214 14.96 -7.40 9.27
C LEU A 214 16.30 -7.41 10.01
N ARG A 215 16.29 -7.64 11.33
CA ARG A 215 17.52 -7.68 12.17
C ARG A 215 18.50 -8.77 11.73
N THR A 216 18.00 -9.91 11.27
CA THR A 216 18.85 -11.01 10.78
C THR A 216 19.28 -10.84 9.33
N GLY A 217 18.75 -9.84 8.61
CA GLY A 217 19.00 -9.65 7.19
C GLY A 217 18.48 -10.80 6.34
N ALA A 218 17.34 -11.39 6.73
CA ALA A 218 16.75 -12.56 6.06
C ALA A 218 16.29 -12.28 4.62
N PHE A 219 16.17 -11.01 4.24
CA PHE A 219 16.00 -10.52 2.88
C PHE A 219 16.84 -9.24 2.72
N ASP A 220 16.99 -8.75 1.49
CA ASP A 220 17.73 -7.51 1.22
C ASP A 220 16.81 -6.40 0.69
N ARG A 221 15.74 -6.78 -0.01
CA ARG A 221 14.85 -5.88 -0.74
C ARG A 221 13.43 -6.14 -0.30
N GLY A 222 12.78 -5.15 0.31
CA GLY A 222 11.42 -5.30 0.81
C GLY A 222 10.50 -4.15 0.43
N CYS A 223 9.21 -4.42 0.38
CA CYS A 223 8.15 -3.41 0.31
C CYS A 223 7.10 -3.72 1.36
N LEU A 224 6.86 -2.78 2.28
CA LEU A 224 5.84 -2.89 3.31
C LEU A 224 4.62 -2.04 2.94
N LEU A 225 3.48 -2.70 2.75
CA LEU A 225 2.17 -2.06 2.76
C LEU A 225 1.62 -2.04 4.20
N VAL A 226 1.48 -0.83 4.73
CA VAL A 226 0.89 -0.53 6.03
C VAL A 226 -0.41 0.26 5.85
N HIS A 227 -1.41 -0.04 6.66
CA HIS A 227 -2.67 0.72 6.69
C HIS A 227 -2.75 1.45 8.03
N PRO A 228 -2.45 2.77 8.08
CA PRO A 228 -2.32 3.50 9.34
C PRO A 228 -3.53 3.39 10.28
N GLU A 229 -4.74 3.18 9.76
CA GLU A 229 -5.93 3.03 10.61
C GLU A 229 -5.95 1.77 11.47
N ARG A 230 -5.13 0.76 11.12
CA ARG A 230 -5.03 -0.52 11.84
C ARG A 230 -4.08 -0.47 13.03
N TRP A 231 -3.21 0.53 13.07
CA TRP A 231 -2.21 0.74 14.11
C TRP A 231 -2.81 1.63 15.19
N ALA A 232 -2.92 1.07 16.40
CA ALA A 232 -3.58 1.72 17.51
C ALA A 232 -2.57 2.27 18.52
N ASP A 233 -2.86 3.45 19.07
CA ASP A 233 -2.11 4.06 20.17
C ASP A 233 -2.65 3.61 21.54
N SER A 234 -3.80 2.93 21.58
CA SER A 234 -4.44 2.53 22.83
C SER A 234 -5.22 1.22 22.69
N VAL A 235 -5.30 0.46 23.78
CA VAL A 235 -6.03 -0.81 23.88
C VAL A 235 -7.51 -0.69 23.47
N PRO A 236 -8.26 0.38 23.81
CA PRO A 236 -9.64 0.55 23.35
C PRO A 236 -9.76 0.79 21.83
N GLU A 237 -8.89 1.60 21.24
CA GLU A 237 -8.88 1.82 19.79
C GLU A 237 -8.57 0.52 19.04
N LEU A 238 -7.62 -0.25 19.58
CA LEU A 238 -7.26 -1.57 19.07
C LEU A 238 -8.46 -2.52 19.07
N LEU A 239 -9.29 -2.49 20.11
CA LEU A 239 -10.47 -3.36 20.23
C LEU A 239 -11.56 -3.00 19.22
N VAL A 240 -11.77 -1.70 18.96
CA VAL A 240 -12.75 -1.21 17.97
C VAL A 240 -12.34 -1.60 16.55
N GLU A 241 -11.07 -1.43 16.20
CA GLU A 241 -10.59 -1.79 14.87
C GLU A 241 -10.56 -3.32 14.68
N ARG A 242 -10.34 -4.11 15.75
CA ARG A 242 -10.55 -5.57 15.73
C ARG A 242 -11.96 -5.95 15.32
N THR A 243 -12.97 -5.33 15.92
CA THR A 243 -14.36 -5.66 15.61
C THR A 243 -14.70 -5.34 14.16
N LYS A 244 -14.24 -4.18 13.65
CA LYS A 244 -14.48 -3.79 12.24
C LYS A 244 -13.79 -4.73 11.26
N ASP A 245 -12.51 -5.04 11.47
CA ASP A 245 -11.77 -5.92 10.57
C ASP A 245 -12.30 -7.35 10.64
N HIS A 246 -12.74 -7.81 11.81
CA HIS A 246 -13.41 -9.11 11.93
C HIS A 246 -14.68 -9.18 11.09
N ALA A 247 -15.49 -8.11 11.09
CA ALA A 247 -16.69 -8.02 10.26
C ALA A 247 -16.34 -8.04 8.77
N ILE A 248 -15.37 -7.21 8.34
CA ILE A 248 -14.89 -7.16 6.94
C ILE A 248 -14.34 -8.52 6.50
N ASN A 249 -13.50 -9.15 7.32
CA ASN A 249 -12.91 -10.45 7.00
C ASN A 249 -13.96 -11.56 6.92
N THR A 250 -15.00 -11.50 7.74
CA THR A 250 -16.14 -12.43 7.67
C THR A 250 -16.90 -12.26 6.35
N VAL A 251 -17.15 -11.03 5.92
CA VAL A 251 -17.74 -10.75 4.60
C VAL A 251 -16.84 -11.25 3.47
N LYS A 252 -15.53 -10.97 3.52
CA LYS A 252 -14.55 -11.47 2.54
C LYS A 252 -14.55 -13.00 2.45
N ARG A 253 -14.69 -13.71 3.59
CA ARG A 253 -14.79 -15.18 3.63
C ARG A 253 -16.09 -15.68 3.02
N GLY A 254 -17.22 -15.02 3.30
CA GLY A 254 -18.52 -15.34 2.71
C GLY A 254 -18.52 -15.19 1.18
N LEU A 255 -17.94 -14.11 0.66
CA LEU A 255 -17.87 -13.85 -0.79
C LEU A 255 -17.06 -14.91 -1.55
N ARG A 256 -16.05 -15.51 -0.93
CA ARG A 256 -15.30 -16.64 -1.55
C ARG A 256 -16.13 -17.89 -1.72
N LEU A 257 -17.03 -18.16 -0.78
CA LEU A 257 -17.90 -19.34 -0.82
C LEU A 257 -18.98 -19.20 -1.91
N VAL A 258 -19.23 -17.98 -2.39
CA VAL A 258 -20.30 -17.65 -3.35
C VAL A 258 -19.76 -17.36 -4.75
N ARG A 259 -18.46 -17.06 -4.93
CA ARG A 259 -17.87 -16.92 -6.27
C ARG A 259 -17.67 -18.32 -6.91
N PRO A 260 -18.30 -18.61 -8.06
CA PRO A 260 -18.02 -19.85 -8.79
C PRO A 260 -16.57 -19.83 -9.27
N THR A 261 -15.87 -20.94 -9.14
CA THR A 261 -14.61 -21.19 -9.86
C THR A 261 -14.88 -21.08 -11.36
N THR A 262 -14.52 -19.96 -11.97
CA THR A 262 -14.41 -19.88 -13.44
C THR A 262 -13.20 -20.73 -13.84
N THR A 263 -13.49 -21.96 -14.25
CA THR A 263 -12.54 -22.82 -14.94
C THR A 263 -12.24 -22.17 -16.29
N SER A 264 -11.10 -21.48 -16.43
CA SER A 264 -10.59 -21.13 -17.76
C SER A 264 -10.37 -22.42 -18.53
N THR A 265 -11.19 -22.62 -19.55
CA THR A 265 -11.02 -23.73 -20.48
C THR A 265 -10.08 -23.23 -21.57
N THR A 266 -8.80 -23.57 -21.46
CA THR A 266 -7.83 -23.37 -22.54
C THR A 266 -8.23 -24.26 -23.70
N THR A 267 -8.49 -23.67 -24.87
CA THR A 267 -8.47 -24.37 -26.16
C THR A 267 -7.38 -23.74 -27.00
#